data_AF-H6MX87-F1
#
_entry.id   AF-H6MX87-F1
#
_cell.length_a   1.000
_cell.length_b   1.000
_cell.length_c   1.000
_cell.angle_alpha   90.00
_cell.angle_beta   90.00
_cell.angle_gamma   90.00
#
_symmetry.space_group_name_H-M   'P 1'
#
loop_
_entity.id
_entity.type
_entity.pdbx_description
1 polymer ?
#
loop_
_entity_poly.entity_id
_entity_poly.type
_entity_poly.pdbx_seq_one_letter_code
_entity_poly.pdbx_strand_id
1 'polypeptide(L)'
;MKFVPPESGSLFETPTEQLRARLTPGASSESYGREWRIGRVQTRDDVLTGRLGFSGEGGVEEIWDDEAKDFRDQISYRGVTTVFAVHLEQFTGLVQDRAPAIKVDSAIRALRLILNDGIKDKTLHWKVEAYRRKATLSEWRRSVTRVTKVRFSLAEPNPSWQGAKDLEDLFAQTGSHSATAIFENAAGLDVDAEFIKQSQNHVDRGYGDGRYTGVIDGPDGEETVSKYNSAIGIEEQNDELAADPNGEVNVDVMRSHLLELPPNSAVATLAEPDGAATDEAVEAATGDTAAPDAEDPAEIERMYQEERVYDEAHEVPEDEPDDDEPDEDVERELREFRAIADTAHLPELPSAGDTGDGDDDK
;
A
#
# COMPACT_ATOMS: atom_id res chain seq x y z
N MET A 1 7.95 -3.57 1.42
CA MET A 1 8.23 -3.23 0.00
C MET A 1 9.39 -4.07 -0.53
N LYS A 2 9.50 -4.21 -1.85
CA LYS A 2 10.56 -4.92 -2.56
C LYS A 2 11.16 -4.03 -3.65
N PHE A 3 12.48 -4.01 -3.74
CA PHE A 3 13.25 -3.37 -4.80
C PHE A 3 13.65 -4.45 -5.80
N VAL A 4 13.37 -4.23 -7.07
CA VAL A 4 13.73 -5.16 -8.15
C VAL A 4 14.78 -4.46 -9.01
N PRO A 5 15.99 -5.03 -9.11
CA PRO A 5 17.05 -4.45 -9.93
C PRO A 5 16.65 -4.47 -11.41
N PRO A 6 17.26 -3.60 -12.23
CA PRO A 6 17.01 -3.56 -13.67
C PRO A 6 17.36 -4.90 -14.35
N GLU A 7 16.62 -5.22 -15.41
CA GLU A 7 16.79 -6.45 -16.20
C GLU A 7 18.14 -6.46 -16.93
N SER A 8 18.56 -5.29 -17.39
CA SER A 8 19.90 -5.05 -17.92
C SER A 8 20.81 -4.60 -16.78
N GLY A 9 21.64 -5.51 -16.26
CA GLY A 9 22.62 -5.18 -15.24
C GLY A 9 23.62 -4.12 -15.71
N SER A 10 24.06 -3.24 -14.82
CA SER A 10 25.21 -2.37 -15.09
C SER A 10 26.47 -3.23 -15.13
N LEU A 11 27.33 -3.00 -16.11
CA LEU A 11 28.64 -3.67 -16.22
C LEU A 11 29.65 -3.18 -15.16
N PHE A 12 29.37 -2.06 -14.50
CA PHE A 12 30.33 -1.35 -13.67
C PHE A 12 29.94 -1.23 -12.19
N GLU A 13 28.66 -1.43 -11.86
CA GLU A 13 28.15 -1.23 -10.51
C GLU A 13 27.22 -2.38 -10.12
N THR A 14 27.43 -2.92 -8.92
CA THR A 14 26.51 -3.90 -8.35
C THR A 14 25.15 -3.25 -8.05
N PRO A 15 24.04 -4.01 -8.05
CA PRO A 15 22.74 -3.45 -7.72
C PRO A 15 22.70 -2.79 -6.32
N THR A 16 23.44 -3.34 -5.36
CA THR A 16 23.60 -2.77 -4.01
C THR A 16 24.28 -1.40 -4.04
N GLU A 17 25.35 -1.23 -4.83
CA GLU A 17 26.04 0.06 -4.99
C GLU A 17 25.14 1.09 -5.68
N GLN A 18 24.42 0.69 -6.72
CA GLN A 18 23.46 1.56 -7.41
C GLN A 18 22.37 2.05 -6.44
N LEU A 19 21.77 1.13 -5.67
CA LEU A 19 20.72 1.47 -4.71
C LEU A 19 21.23 2.46 -3.66
N ARG A 20 22.44 2.24 -3.14
CA ARG A 20 23.09 3.14 -2.18
C ARG A 20 23.41 4.51 -2.80
N ALA A 21 23.88 4.55 -4.04
CA ALA A 21 24.24 5.79 -4.74
C ALA A 21 23.03 6.64 -5.13
N ARG A 22 21.86 6.01 -5.33
CA ARG A 22 20.62 6.69 -5.68
C ARG A 22 19.81 7.15 -4.46
N LEU A 23 19.84 6.38 -3.37
CA LEU A 23 19.14 6.72 -2.12
C LEU A 23 20.00 7.62 -1.21
N THR A 24 20.48 8.73 -1.73
CA THR A 24 21.35 9.68 -0.99
C THR A 24 20.58 10.90 -0.50
N PRO A 25 21.06 11.58 0.57
CA PRO A 25 20.44 12.82 1.03
C PRO A 25 20.39 13.87 -0.07
N GLY A 26 19.23 14.50 -0.24
CA GLY A 26 18.96 15.50 -1.27
C GLY A 26 18.52 14.93 -2.61
N ALA A 27 18.58 13.61 -2.82
CA ALA A 27 17.99 13.00 -4.01
C ALA A 27 16.49 13.30 -4.06
N SER A 28 16.00 13.75 -5.21
CA SER A 28 14.64 14.27 -5.34
C SER A 28 14.00 13.89 -6.66
N SER A 29 12.67 13.96 -6.70
CA SER A 29 11.89 13.83 -7.93
C SER A 29 10.50 14.44 -7.72
N GLU A 30 9.89 14.92 -8.80
CA GLU A 30 8.56 15.53 -8.76
C GLU A 30 7.47 14.49 -9.04
N SER A 31 6.36 14.56 -8.29
CA SER A 31 5.16 13.78 -8.58
C SER A 31 3.91 14.52 -8.10
N TYR A 32 2.94 14.72 -8.99
CA TYR A 32 1.67 15.39 -8.68
C TYR A 32 1.86 16.79 -8.04
N GLY A 33 2.75 17.61 -8.60
CA GLY A 33 3.05 18.96 -8.07
C GLY A 33 3.75 18.96 -6.71
N ARG A 34 4.26 17.81 -6.27
CA ARG A 34 5.02 17.68 -5.01
C ARG A 34 6.44 17.25 -5.31
N GLU A 35 7.39 17.97 -4.73
CA GLU A 35 8.79 17.60 -4.80
C GLU A 35 9.12 16.64 -3.66
N TRP A 36 9.32 15.36 -3.99
CA TRP A 36 9.74 14.34 -3.06
C TRP A 36 11.25 14.39 -2.89
N ARG A 37 11.73 14.25 -1.66
CA ARG A 37 13.15 14.35 -1.29
C ARG A 37 13.53 13.30 -0.26
N ILE A 38 14.72 12.75 -0.42
CA ILE A 38 15.39 11.93 0.61
C ILE A 38 16.09 12.87 1.58
N GLY A 39 15.74 12.74 2.86
CA GLY A 39 16.38 13.44 3.96
C GLY A 39 17.71 12.80 4.36
N ARG A 40 18.08 12.92 5.63
CA ARG A 40 19.26 12.24 6.16
C ARG A 40 19.07 10.72 6.05
N VAL A 41 20.11 10.04 5.55
CA VAL A 41 20.20 8.58 5.52
C VAL A 41 21.35 8.11 6.40
N GLN A 42 21.24 6.87 6.88
CA GLN A 42 22.27 6.17 7.62
C GLN A 42 22.36 4.74 7.09
N THR A 43 23.51 4.10 7.20
CA THR A 43 23.68 2.70 6.82
C THR A 43 24.35 1.95 7.95
N ARG A 44 23.74 0.85 8.39
CA ARG A 44 24.25 -0.02 9.45
C ARG A 44 23.71 -1.44 9.24
N ASP A 45 24.57 -2.44 9.40
CA ASP A 45 24.23 -3.87 9.25
C ASP A 45 23.51 -4.14 7.91
N ASP A 46 24.07 -3.60 6.82
CA ASP A 46 23.53 -3.68 5.44
C ASP A 46 22.10 -3.15 5.24
N VAL A 47 21.58 -2.41 6.21
CA VAL A 47 20.31 -1.70 6.11
C VAL A 47 20.57 -0.21 5.96
N LEU A 48 20.03 0.38 4.90
CA LEU A 48 19.93 1.82 4.69
C LEU A 48 18.63 2.30 5.31
N THR A 49 18.71 3.18 6.30
CA THR A 49 17.55 3.86 6.89
C THR A 49 17.55 5.33 6.52
N GLY A 50 16.38 5.93 6.37
CA GLY A 50 16.28 7.32 5.98
C GLY A 50 14.90 7.92 6.20
N ARG A 51 14.81 9.22 5.92
CA ARG A 51 13.54 9.93 5.84
C ARG A 51 13.20 10.20 4.38
N LEU A 52 11.95 9.97 4.01
CA LEU A 52 11.39 10.36 2.73
C LEU A 52 10.29 11.37 3.02
N GLY A 53 10.28 12.49 2.33
CA GLY A 53 9.17 13.43 2.45
C GLY A 53 8.94 14.18 1.17
N PHE A 54 7.91 15.00 1.17
CA PHE A 54 7.71 15.99 0.13
C PHE A 54 7.51 17.35 0.75
N SER A 55 7.98 18.38 0.06
CA SER A 55 7.47 19.74 0.25
C SER A 55 6.28 19.91 -0.69
N GLY A 56 5.16 20.42 -0.18
CA GLY A 56 4.13 20.98 -1.06
C GLY A 56 4.71 22.15 -1.85
N GLU A 57 4.02 22.57 -2.93
CA GLU A 57 4.19 23.93 -3.44
C GLU A 57 4.13 24.88 -2.25
N GLY A 58 5.14 25.72 -2.09
CA GLY A 58 5.30 26.57 -0.92
C GLY A 58 3.99 27.32 -0.68
N GLY A 59 3.26 26.92 0.36
CA GLY A 59 2.10 27.65 0.81
C GLY A 59 2.61 28.98 1.35
N VAL A 60 2.05 30.07 0.85
CA VAL A 60 2.16 31.33 1.54
C VAL A 60 1.25 31.22 2.76
N GLU A 61 1.86 31.15 3.94
CA GLU A 61 1.11 31.21 5.20
C GLU A 61 1.13 32.64 5.70
N GLU A 62 -0.06 33.18 5.95
CA GLU A 62 -0.23 34.47 6.61
C GLU A 62 0.08 34.32 8.10
N ILE A 63 1.26 34.80 8.51
CA ILE A 63 1.67 34.81 9.90
C ILE A 63 1.47 36.22 10.46
N TRP A 64 0.85 36.32 11.64
CA TRP A 64 0.72 37.58 12.35
C TRP A 64 2.11 38.11 12.75
N ASP A 65 2.49 39.26 12.20
CA ASP A 65 3.66 40.01 12.60
C ASP A 65 3.26 41.02 13.67
N ASP A 66 3.70 40.76 14.91
CA ASP A 66 3.30 41.58 16.06
C ASP A 66 3.96 42.97 16.09
N GLU A 67 5.04 43.19 15.33
CA GLU A 67 5.69 44.50 15.17
C GLU A 67 4.96 45.33 14.11
N ALA A 68 4.60 44.72 13.00
CA ALA A 68 3.82 45.35 11.93
C ALA A 68 2.33 45.50 12.29
N LYS A 69 1.86 44.71 13.27
CA LYS A 69 0.44 44.52 13.60
C LYS A 69 -0.39 44.12 12.37
N ASP A 70 0.18 43.27 11.53
CA ASP A 70 -0.40 42.84 10.27
C ASP A 70 -0.03 41.39 9.96
N PHE A 71 -0.78 40.76 9.07
CA PHE A 71 -0.43 39.46 8.53
C PHE A 71 0.66 39.62 7.46
N ARG A 72 1.65 38.73 7.49
CA ARG A 72 2.70 38.66 6.48
C ARG A 72 2.77 37.28 5.87
N ASP A 73 2.87 37.30 4.55
CA ASP A 73 3.16 36.14 3.72
C ASP A 73 4.53 35.56 4.07
N GLN A 74 4.55 34.40 4.70
CA GLN A 74 5.76 33.59 4.86
C GLN A 74 5.66 32.35 3.97
N ILE A 75 6.70 32.14 3.15
CA ILE A 75 6.87 30.89 2.42
C ILE A 75 7.10 29.79 3.45
N SER A 76 6.07 28.98 3.69
CA SER A 76 6.12 27.88 4.63
C SER A 76 6.41 26.59 3.88
N TYR A 77 7.57 26.00 4.13
CA TYR A 77 7.87 24.64 3.68
C TYR A 77 7.26 23.65 4.68
N ARG A 78 5.93 23.51 4.69
CA ARG A 78 5.28 22.42 5.42
C ARG A 78 5.54 21.10 4.67
N GLY A 79 6.70 20.53 4.94
CA GLY A 79 7.06 19.21 4.46
C GLY A 79 6.53 18.12 5.39
N VAL A 80 5.88 17.10 4.83
CA VAL A 80 5.56 15.89 5.58
C VAL A 80 6.64 14.85 5.28
N THR A 81 7.09 14.12 6.29
CA THR A 81 8.09 13.07 6.14
C THR A 81 7.64 11.76 6.78
N THR A 82 8.06 10.65 6.20
CA THR A 82 7.97 9.30 6.75
C THR A 82 9.36 8.67 6.84
N VAL A 83 9.49 7.64 7.67
CA VAL A 83 10.72 6.87 7.83
C VAL A 83 10.68 5.64 6.94
N PHE A 84 11.81 5.28 6.34
CA PHE A 84 11.97 4.06 5.57
C PHE A 84 13.27 3.33 5.90
N ALA A 85 13.30 2.02 5.65
CA ALA A 85 14.46 1.15 5.77
C ALA A 85 14.55 0.23 4.54
N VAL A 86 15.76 -0.05 4.08
CA VAL A 86 16.03 -0.93 2.92
C VAL A 86 17.21 -1.84 3.24
N HIS A 87 17.02 -3.15 3.16
CA HIS A 87 18.09 -4.12 3.24
C HIS A 87 18.77 -4.19 1.86
N LEU A 88 20.03 -3.78 1.80
CA LEU A 88 20.75 -3.53 0.56
C LEU A 88 21.13 -4.79 -0.23
N GLU A 89 21.21 -5.95 0.43
CA GLU A 89 21.47 -7.25 -0.20
C GLU A 89 20.17 -8.01 -0.53
N GLN A 90 19.18 -7.99 0.36
CA GLN A 90 17.92 -8.71 0.17
C GLN A 90 16.92 -7.95 -0.72
N PHE A 91 17.17 -6.66 -0.96
CA PHE A 91 16.29 -5.75 -1.68
C PHE A 91 14.87 -5.69 -1.11
N THR A 92 14.75 -5.90 0.19
CA THR A 92 13.52 -5.73 0.98
C THR A 92 13.55 -4.38 1.67
N GLY A 93 12.39 -3.83 1.99
CA GLY A 93 12.33 -2.62 2.78
C GLY A 93 11.01 -2.42 3.50
N LEU A 94 11.01 -1.49 4.43
CA LEU A 94 9.87 -1.04 5.21
C LEU A 94 9.71 0.46 5.03
N VAL A 95 8.47 0.92 5.03
CA VAL A 95 8.15 2.34 5.08
C VAL A 95 7.00 2.52 6.06
N GLN A 96 7.12 3.52 6.91
CA GLN A 96 6.06 3.85 7.85
C GLN A 96 4.86 4.44 7.09
N ASP A 97 3.65 3.92 7.37
CA ASP A 97 2.43 4.57 6.92
C ASP A 97 2.15 5.80 7.79
N ARG A 98 1.95 6.95 7.16
CA ARG A 98 1.56 8.22 7.80
C ARG A 98 0.31 8.79 7.14
N ALA A 99 -0.65 7.92 6.82
CA ALA A 99 -1.95 8.33 6.32
C ALA A 99 -2.61 9.38 7.27
N PRO A 100 -3.35 10.37 6.72
CA PRO A 100 -3.61 10.56 5.29
C PRO A 100 -2.46 11.23 4.53
N ALA A 101 -1.44 11.73 5.22
CA ALA A 101 -0.44 12.63 4.62
C ALA A 101 0.56 11.91 3.70
N ILE A 102 1.09 10.76 4.12
CA ILE A 102 1.93 9.89 3.28
C ILE A 102 1.43 8.45 3.42
N LYS A 103 0.76 7.94 2.38
CA LYS A 103 0.41 6.53 2.26
C LYS A 103 1.60 5.72 1.74
N VAL A 104 1.66 4.43 2.07
CA VAL A 104 2.71 3.50 1.61
C VAL A 104 2.88 3.53 0.08
N ASP A 105 1.80 3.49 -0.69
CA ASP A 105 1.86 3.53 -2.17
C ASP A 105 2.46 4.84 -2.70
N SER A 106 2.19 5.96 -2.04
CA SER A 106 2.79 7.26 -2.41
C SER A 106 4.29 7.25 -2.16
N ALA A 107 4.73 6.69 -1.02
CA ALA A 107 6.15 6.56 -0.71
C ALA A 107 6.88 5.60 -1.67
N ILE A 108 6.29 4.46 -2.00
CA ILE A 108 6.82 3.50 -2.98
C ILE A 108 7.00 4.16 -4.36
N ARG A 109 5.98 4.90 -4.81
CA ARG A 109 6.05 5.65 -6.07
C ARG A 109 7.18 6.67 -6.04
N ALA A 110 7.29 7.46 -4.97
CA ALA A 110 8.34 8.46 -4.83
C ALA A 110 9.75 7.84 -4.85
N LEU A 111 9.96 6.75 -4.10
CA LEU A 111 11.23 6.00 -4.12
C LEU A 111 11.55 5.50 -5.54
N ARG A 112 10.56 4.94 -6.25
CA ARG A 112 10.75 4.50 -7.65
C ARG A 112 11.15 5.66 -8.56
N LEU A 113 10.54 6.83 -8.41
CA LEU A 113 10.88 8.00 -9.22
C LEU A 113 12.30 8.50 -8.91
N ILE A 114 12.66 8.62 -7.64
CA ILE A 114 14.00 9.04 -7.21
C ILE A 114 15.08 8.07 -7.69
N LEU A 115 14.85 6.76 -7.59
CA LEU A 115 15.80 5.75 -8.07
C LEU A 115 16.07 5.87 -9.57
N ASN A 116 15.03 6.19 -10.33
CA ASN A 116 15.08 6.25 -11.79
C ASN A 116 15.33 7.64 -12.35
N ASP A 117 15.57 8.64 -11.49
CA ASP A 117 15.78 10.01 -11.92
C ASP A 117 16.96 10.11 -12.89
N GLY A 118 16.79 10.87 -13.97
CA GLY A 118 17.79 11.00 -15.04
C GLY A 118 18.05 9.73 -15.88
N ILE A 119 17.39 8.59 -15.62
CA ILE A 119 17.54 7.36 -16.43
C ILE A 119 16.54 7.38 -17.59
N LYS A 120 17.05 7.57 -18.81
CA LYS A 120 16.23 7.57 -20.03
C LYS A 120 15.86 6.16 -20.53
N ASP A 121 16.76 5.20 -20.33
CA ASP A 121 16.56 3.82 -20.76
C ASP A 121 15.71 3.06 -19.74
N LYS A 122 14.51 2.63 -20.16
CA LYS A 122 13.57 1.89 -19.31
C LYS A 122 14.09 0.51 -18.90
N THR A 123 15.01 -0.09 -19.64
CA THR A 123 15.61 -1.39 -19.28
C THR A 123 16.54 -1.30 -18.07
N LEU A 124 16.99 -0.08 -17.76
CA LEU A 124 17.80 0.25 -16.59
C LEU A 124 16.94 0.76 -15.41
N HIS A 125 15.61 0.72 -15.51
CA HIS A 125 14.75 1.17 -14.44
C HIS A 125 14.65 0.15 -13.31
N TRP A 126 14.86 0.63 -12.10
CA TRP A 126 14.50 -0.07 -10.88
C TRP A 126 12.99 -0.10 -10.73
N LYS A 127 12.45 -1.27 -10.34
CA LYS A 127 11.04 -1.36 -9.89
C LYS A 127 11.02 -1.32 -8.36
N VAL A 128 10.07 -0.60 -7.80
CA VAL A 128 9.78 -0.62 -6.35
C VAL A 128 8.33 -1.02 -6.22
N GLU A 129 8.09 -2.09 -5.49
CA GLU A 129 6.78 -2.74 -5.38
C GLU A 129 6.39 -2.87 -3.91
N ALA A 130 5.09 -2.75 -3.63
CA ALA A 130 4.59 -3.14 -2.32
C ALA A 130 4.89 -4.62 -2.11
N TYR A 131 5.29 -4.99 -0.89
CA TYR A 131 5.49 -6.40 -0.62
C TYR A 131 4.12 -7.06 -0.59
N ARG A 132 3.90 -7.93 -1.57
CA ARG A 132 2.61 -8.54 -1.87
C ARG A 132 2.88 -10.03 -2.02
N ARG A 133 2.49 -10.83 -1.03
CA ARG A 133 2.60 -12.28 -1.12
C ARG A 133 1.40 -12.79 -1.90
N LYS A 134 1.63 -13.56 -2.97
CA LYS A 134 0.55 -14.34 -3.58
C LYS A 134 0.21 -15.46 -2.61
N ALA A 135 -1.03 -15.47 -2.14
CA ALA A 135 -1.56 -16.49 -1.27
C ALA A 135 -3.01 -16.75 -1.68
N THR A 136 -3.49 -17.97 -1.48
CA THR A 136 -4.92 -18.25 -1.48
C THR A 136 -5.54 -17.74 -0.18
N LEU A 137 -6.86 -17.49 -0.18
CA LEU A 137 -7.58 -17.13 1.04
C LEU A 137 -7.35 -18.16 2.15
N SER A 138 -7.30 -19.45 1.81
CA SER A 138 -7.06 -20.54 2.75
C SER A 138 -5.66 -20.51 3.36
N GLU A 139 -4.63 -20.20 2.57
CA GLU A 139 -3.26 -20.03 3.07
C GLU A 139 -3.14 -18.81 3.98
N TRP A 140 -3.73 -17.69 3.57
CA TRP A 140 -3.77 -16.47 4.38
C TRP A 140 -4.54 -16.66 5.69
N ARG A 141 -5.70 -17.34 5.66
CA ARG A 141 -6.47 -17.68 6.87
C ARG A 141 -5.66 -18.51 7.87
N ARG A 142 -4.68 -19.30 7.40
CA ARG A 142 -3.78 -20.09 8.24
C ARG A 142 -2.58 -19.30 8.76
N SER A 143 -2.22 -18.17 8.14
CA SER A 143 -1.12 -17.32 8.61
C SER A 143 -1.55 -16.35 9.71
N VAL A 144 -2.85 -16.01 9.80
CA VAL A 144 -3.40 -15.14 10.84
C VAL A 144 -3.92 -15.92 12.04
N THR A 145 -3.77 -15.37 13.25
CA THR A 145 -4.36 -15.97 14.46
C THR A 145 -5.88 -15.87 14.44
N ARG A 146 -6.41 -14.72 14.00
CA ARG A 146 -7.86 -14.47 13.89
C ARG A 146 -8.17 -13.48 12.78
N VAL A 147 -9.33 -13.65 12.14
CA VAL A 147 -9.87 -12.69 11.17
C VAL A 147 -10.74 -11.69 11.91
N THR A 148 -10.44 -10.39 11.83
CA THR A 148 -11.16 -9.34 12.57
C THR A 148 -12.12 -8.55 11.70
N LYS A 149 -11.91 -8.53 10.37
CA LYS A 149 -12.78 -7.82 9.44
C LYS A 149 -12.93 -8.57 8.13
N VAL A 150 -14.14 -8.57 7.56
CA VAL A 150 -14.41 -9.03 6.20
C VAL A 150 -15.28 -8.00 5.50
N ARG A 151 -14.90 -7.61 4.29
CA ARG A 151 -15.68 -6.75 3.41
C ARG A 151 -15.88 -7.44 2.08
N PHE A 152 -17.13 -7.54 1.66
CA PHE A 152 -17.50 -7.98 0.32
C PHE A 152 -18.09 -6.82 -0.47
N SER A 153 -17.65 -6.61 -1.71
CA SER A 153 -18.43 -5.90 -2.72
C SER A 153 -19.01 -6.94 -3.65
N LEU A 154 -20.34 -7.05 -3.67
CA LEU A 154 -21.09 -8.07 -4.39
C LEU A 154 -21.85 -7.43 -5.55
N ALA A 155 -21.88 -8.09 -6.70
CA ALA A 155 -22.69 -7.72 -7.85
C ALA A 155 -23.71 -8.82 -8.16
N GLU A 156 -24.81 -8.47 -8.80
CA GLU A 156 -25.77 -9.46 -9.30
C GLU A 156 -25.09 -10.42 -10.30
N PRO A 157 -25.24 -11.75 -10.15
CA PRO A 157 -24.57 -12.72 -11.00
C PRO A 157 -25.26 -12.84 -12.35
N ASN A 158 -24.47 -13.15 -13.38
CA ASN A 158 -24.95 -13.60 -14.68
C ASN A 158 -24.31 -14.95 -15.02
N PRO A 159 -25.03 -16.10 -15.02
CA PRO A 159 -26.50 -16.22 -15.16
C PRO A 159 -27.30 -16.63 -13.91
N SER A 160 -26.70 -17.05 -12.77
CA SER A 160 -27.48 -17.46 -11.58
C SER A 160 -26.69 -17.45 -10.26
N TRP A 161 -27.40 -17.37 -9.13
CA TRP A 161 -26.86 -17.30 -7.76
C TRP A 161 -26.25 -18.61 -7.22
N GLN A 162 -26.48 -19.74 -7.90
CA GLN A 162 -25.84 -21.05 -7.70
C GLN A 162 -25.51 -21.41 -6.22
N GLY A 163 -26.52 -21.37 -5.36
CA GLY A 163 -26.42 -21.78 -3.95
C GLY A 163 -26.24 -20.63 -2.95
N ALA A 164 -26.18 -19.38 -3.38
CA ALA A 164 -26.13 -18.20 -2.51
C ALA A 164 -27.53 -17.64 -2.22
N LYS A 165 -28.38 -18.44 -1.56
CA LYS A 165 -29.79 -18.09 -1.33
C LYS A 165 -29.95 -16.80 -0.52
N ASP A 166 -29.13 -16.58 0.49
CA ASP A 166 -29.23 -15.38 1.33
C ASP A 166 -28.88 -14.11 0.54
N LEU A 167 -27.98 -14.23 -0.45
CA LEU A 167 -27.66 -13.13 -1.36
C LEU A 167 -28.77 -12.90 -2.39
N GLU A 168 -29.33 -13.97 -2.96
CA GLU A 168 -30.46 -13.90 -3.87
C GLU A 168 -31.66 -13.21 -3.20
N ASP A 169 -32.01 -13.67 -1.99
CA ASP A 169 -33.10 -13.10 -1.20
C ASP A 169 -32.83 -11.62 -0.86
N LEU A 170 -31.58 -11.26 -0.51
CA LEU A 170 -31.19 -9.88 -0.26
C LEU A 170 -31.40 -8.99 -1.49
N PHE A 171 -30.85 -9.36 -2.65
CA PHE A 171 -30.92 -8.57 -3.87
C PHE A 171 -32.35 -8.49 -4.42
N ALA A 172 -33.11 -9.59 -4.36
CA ALA A 172 -34.50 -9.60 -4.80
C ALA A 172 -35.41 -8.72 -3.93
N GLN A 173 -35.18 -8.70 -2.61
CA GLN A 173 -35.97 -7.88 -1.68
C GLN A 173 -35.64 -6.39 -1.78
N THR A 174 -34.38 -6.05 -2.02
CA THR A 174 -33.95 -4.64 -2.10
C THR A 174 -34.06 -4.07 -3.52
N GLY A 175 -34.15 -4.91 -4.56
CA GLY A 175 -34.05 -4.49 -5.96
C GLY A 175 -32.68 -3.91 -6.32
N SER A 176 -31.63 -4.24 -5.54
CA SER A 176 -30.28 -3.74 -5.76
C SER A 176 -29.55 -4.59 -6.79
N HIS A 177 -28.66 -3.97 -7.59
CA HIS A 177 -27.79 -4.67 -8.55
C HIS A 177 -26.36 -4.86 -8.01
N SER A 178 -26.04 -4.18 -6.90
CA SER A 178 -24.80 -4.32 -6.17
C SER A 178 -25.03 -4.08 -4.67
N ALA A 179 -24.17 -4.65 -3.84
CA ALA A 179 -24.22 -4.50 -2.40
C ALA A 179 -22.82 -4.52 -1.80
N THR A 180 -22.62 -3.82 -0.67
CA THR A 180 -21.41 -3.96 0.15
C THR A 180 -21.80 -4.50 1.51
N ALA A 181 -21.18 -5.59 1.92
CA ALA A 181 -21.33 -6.17 3.26
C ALA A 181 -20.02 -6.00 4.03
N ILE A 182 -20.07 -5.46 5.25
CA ILE A 182 -18.91 -5.28 6.12
C ILE A 182 -19.21 -5.94 7.47
N PHE A 183 -18.34 -6.86 7.87
CA PHE A 183 -18.36 -7.56 9.15
C PHE A 183 -17.09 -7.20 9.91
N GLU A 184 -17.21 -6.87 11.19
CA GLU A 184 -16.09 -6.47 12.03
C GLU A 184 -16.28 -6.99 13.46
N ASN A 185 -15.27 -7.68 13.99
CA ASN A 185 -15.20 -8.13 15.38
C ASN A 185 -13.75 -8.24 15.82
N ALA A 186 -13.30 -7.40 16.75
CA ALA A 186 -11.94 -7.41 17.27
C ALA A 186 -11.55 -8.76 17.92
N ALA A 187 -12.52 -9.49 18.50
CA ALA A 187 -12.30 -10.79 19.11
C ALA A 187 -12.18 -11.94 18.08
N GLY A 188 -12.47 -11.69 16.80
CA GLY A 188 -12.48 -12.68 15.74
C GLY A 188 -13.87 -12.92 15.14
N LEU A 189 -13.93 -13.04 13.83
CA LEU A 189 -15.13 -13.39 13.06
C LEU A 189 -15.17 -14.90 12.80
N ASP A 190 -16.36 -15.48 12.92
CA ASP A 190 -16.63 -16.80 12.37
C ASP A 190 -16.77 -16.68 10.84
N VAL A 191 -15.65 -16.80 10.15
CA VAL A 191 -15.56 -16.77 8.68
C VAL A 191 -16.22 -17.98 8.00
N ASP A 192 -16.63 -18.98 8.79
CA ASP A 192 -17.34 -20.16 8.29
C ASP A 192 -18.86 -20.03 8.47
N ALA A 193 -19.35 -18.88 8.93
CA ALA A 193 -20.75 -18.52 8.94
C ALA A 193 -21.34 -18.57 7.52
N GLU A 194 -22.59 -19.04 7.42
CA GLU A 194 -23.25 -19.35 6.14
C GLU A 194 -23.24 -18.17 5.16
N PHE A 195 -23.60 -16.96 5.61
CA PHE A 195 -23.61 -15.77 4.77
C PHE A 195 -22.21 -15.40 4.24
N ILE A 196 -21.18 -15.53 5.07
CA ILE A 196 -19.78 -15.25 4.67
C ILE A 196 -19.32 -16.28 3.63
N LYS A 197 -19.64 -17.56 3.82
CA LYS A 197 -19.34 -18.62 2.83
C LYS A 197 -20.05 -18.39 1.50
N GLN A 198 -21.34 -18.06 1.52
CA GLN A 198 -22.09 -17.75 0.30
C GLN A 198 -21.50 -16.52 -0.41
N SER A 199 -21.17 -15.47 0.33
CA SER A 199 -20.50 -14.26 -0.20
C SER A 199 -19.14 -14.58 -0.81
N GLN A 200 -18.32 -15.39 -0.14
CA GLN A 200 -17.02 -15.78 -0.67
C GLN A 200 -17.14 -16.64 -1.94
N ASN A 201 -18.02 -17.65 -1.95
CA ASN A 201 -18.27 -18.46 -3.15
C ASN A 201 -18.76 -17.61 -4.33
N HIS A 202 -19.54 -16.57 -4.06
CA HIS A 202 -20.01 -15.61 -5.07
C HIS A 202 -18.86 -14.79 -5.66
N VAL A 203 -17.96 -14.32 -4.79
CA VAL A 203 -16.72 -13.62 -5.19
C VAL A 203 -15.77 -14.53 -5.97
N ASP A 204 -15.58 -15.78 -5.56
CA ASP A 204 -14.70 -16.75 -6.23
C ASP A 204 -15.17 -17.09 -7.65
N ARG A 205 -16.45 -16.85 -7.95
CA ARG A 205 -17.02 -16.95 -9.30
C ARG A 205 -16.86 -15.70 -10.16
N GLY A 206 -16.26 -14.64 -9.63
CA GLY A 206 -16.04 -13.39 -10.34
C GLY A 206 -17.18 -12.37 -10.23
N TYR A 207 -18.15 -12.58 -9.33
CA TYR A 207 -19.28 -11.67 -9.13
C TYR A 207 -19.07 -10.69 -7.96
N GLY A 208 -17.82 -10.30 -7.71
CA GLY A 208 -17.47 -9.34 -6.66
C GLY A 208 -16.00 -9.36 -6.26
N ASP A 209 -15.70 -8.65 -5.16
CA ASP A 209 -14.41 -8.68 -4.47
C ASP A 209 -14.59 -8.92 -2.96
N GLY A 210 -13.63 -9.62 -2.37
CA GLY A 210 -13.55 -9.92 -0.95
C GLY A 210 -12.26 -9.37 -0.37
N ARG A 211 -12.36 -8.57 0.68
CA ARG A 211 -11.24 -8.03 1.45
C ARG A 211 -11.33 -8.52 2.88
N TYR A 212 -10.25 -9.13 3.35
CA TYR A 212 -10.15 -9.68 4.70
C TYR A 212 -9.06 -8.94 5.47
N THR A 213 -9.28 -8.74 6.75
CA THR A 213 -8.26 -8.27 7.70
C THR A 213 -8.17 -9.28 8.83
N GLY A 214 -6.95 -9.68 9.16
CA GLY A 214 -6.64 -10.57 10.26
C GLY A 214 -5.49 -10.04 11.08
N VAL A 215 -5.35 -10.59 12.27
CA VAL A 215 -4.30 -10.25 13.23
C VAL A 215 -3.44 -11.47 13.46
N ILE A 216 -2.13 -11.29 13.44
CA ILE A 216 -1.13 -12.25 13.90
C ILE A 216 -0.68 -11.77 15.28
N ASP A 217 -0.91 -12.59 16.30
CA ASP A 217 -0.50 -12.29 17.66
C ASP A 217 0.97 -12.69 17.86
N GLY A 218 1.81 -11.71 18.19
CA GLY A 218 3.21 -11.91 18.54
C GLY A 218 3.38 -12.44 19.97
N PRO A 219 4.57 -13.01 20.29
CA PRO A 219 4.87 -13.58 21.60
C PRO A 219 4.81 -12.57 22.75
N ASP A 220 5.04 -11.29 22.46
CA ASP A 220 5.08 -10.20 23.44
C ASP A 220 3.79 -9.35 23.47
N GLY A 221 2.71 -9.83 22.84
CA GLY A 221 1.43 -9.12 22.75
C GLY A 221 1.40 -8.03 21.66
N GLU A 222 2.40 -8.00 20.79
CA GLU A 222 2.38 -7.20 19.56
C GLU A 222 1.37 -7.78 18.57
N GLU A 223 0.59 -6.92 17.91
CA GLU A 223 -0.38 -7.33 16.90
C GLU A 223 0.08 -6.89 15.51
N THR A 224 0.29 -7.85 14.60
CA THR A 224 0.53 -7.57 13.19
C THR A 224 -0.79 -7.66 12.43
N VAL A 225 -1.14 -6.59 11.71
CA VAL A 225 -2.34 -6.57 10.86
C VAL A 225 -1.99 -7.07 9.47
N SER A 226 -2.55 -8.22 9.09
CA SER A 226 -2.48 -8.75 7.73
C SER A 226 -3.80 -8.52 6.98
N LYS A 227 -3.73 -8.16 5.71
CA LYS A 227 -4.89 -7.93 4.83
C LYS A 227 -4.80 -8.83 3.62
N TYR A 228 -5.93 -9.37 3.18
CA TYR A 228 -6.02 -10.19 1.97
C TYR A 228 -7.08 -9.66 1.03
N ASN A 229 -6.79 -9.66 -0.28
CA ASN A 229 -7.74 -9.27 -1.33
C ASN A 229 -7.92 -10.40 -2.34
N SER A 230 -9.14 -10.95 -2.42
CA SER A 230 -9.47 -12.08 -3.29
C SER A 230 -9.47 -11.73 -4.77
N ALA A 231 -9.73 -10.48 -5.16
CA ALA A 231 -9.76 -10.07 -6.57
C ALA A 231 -8.38 -10.17 -7.25
N ILE A 232 -7.32 -10.10 -6.45
CA ILE A 232 -5.93 -10.12 -6.93
C ILE A 232 -5.10 -11.26 -6.33
N GLY A 233 -5.64 -12.00 -5.34
CA GLY A 233 -4.96 -13.11 -4.66
C GLY A 233 -3.70 -12.67 -3.90
N ILE A 234 -3.77 -11.49 -3.26
CA ILE A 234 -2.60 -10.85 -2.64
C ILE A 234 -2.85 -10.61 -1.16
N GLU A 235 -1.85 -10.97 -0.35
CA GLU A 235 -1.67 -10.58 1.04
C GLU A 235 -0.77 -9.32 1.15
N GLU A 236 -1.21 -8.36 1.97
CA GLU A 236 -0.48 -7.17 2.40
C GLU A 236 -0.32 -7.23 3.92
N GLN A 237 0.91 -7.18 4.43
CA GLN A 237 1.21 -7.19 5.86
C GLN A 237 1.64 -5.79 6.31
N ASN A 238 1.07 -5.33 7.42
CA ASN A 238 1.42 -4.10 8.12
C ASN A 238 1.69 -4.43 9.59
N ASP A 239 2.91 -4.16 10.04
CA ASP A 239 3.32 -4.36 11.43
C ASP A 239 3.18 -3.06 12.23
N GLU A 240 2.63 -3.15 13.44
CA GLU A 240 2.63 -2.02 14.37
C GLU A 240 3.95 -2.01 15.15
N LEU A 241 4.76 -0.98 14.91
CA LEU A 241 6.03 -0.78 15.61
C LEU A 241 5.92 0.41 16.57
N ALA A 242 6.65 0.34 17.68
CA ALA A 242 6.73 1.44 18.63
C ALA A 242 7.22 2.73 17.95
N ALA A 243 6.44 3.80 18.10
CA ALA A 243 6.77 5.13 17.61
C ALA A 243 7.21 6.06 18.74
N ASP A 244 8.09 7.00 18.41
CA ASP A 244 8.47 8.10 19.28
C ASP A 244 7.27 9.07 19.49
N PRO A 245 7.31 9.97 20.48
CA PRO A 245 6.19 10.90 20.77
C PRO A 245 5.77 11.81 19.60
N ASN A 246 6.62 11.98 18.59
CA ASN A 246 6.33 12.71 17.36
C ASN A 246 5.58 11.87 16.30
N GLY A 247 5.27 10.61 16.64
CA GLY A 247 4.59 9.65 15.78
C GLY A 247 5.48 9.05 14.69
N GLU A 248 6.81 9.16 14.78
CA GLU A 248 7.76 8.51 13.86
C GLU A 248 8.29 7.20 14.46
N VAL A 249 8.39 6.15 13.64
CA VAL A 249 9.02 4.91 14.09
C VAL A 249 10.51 5.14 14.25
N ASN A 250 11.06 4.69 15.39
CA ASN A 250 12.49 4.78 15.65
C ASN A 250 13.28 3.99 14.58
N VAL A 251 14.30 4.61 14.00
CA VAL A 251 15.09 4.00 12.90
C VAL A 251 15.81 2.71 13.31
N ASP A 252 16.22 2.58 14.57
CA ASP A 252 16.87 1.36 15.06
C ASP A 252 15.85 0.24 15.26
N VAL A 253 14.62 0.56 15.67
CA VAL A 253 13.51 -0.41 15.76
C VAL A 253 13.13 -0.91 14.38
N MET A 254 12.90 0.00 13.41
CA MET A 254 12.56 -0.38 12.03
C MET A 254 13.67 -1.22 11.38
N ARG A 255 14.94 -0.89 11.65
CA ARG A 255 16.10 -1.64 11.17
C ARG A 255 16.16 -3.06 11.76
N SER A 256 15.98 -3.18 13.07
CA SER A 256 16.03 -4.48 13.75
C SER A 256 14.89 -5.37 13.26
N HIS A 257 13.68 -4.80 13.16
CA HIS A 257 12.52 -5.49 12.58
C HIS A 257 12.78 -5.98 11.15
N LEU A 258 13.34 -5.14 10.28
CA LEU A 258 13.68 -5.54 8.91
C LEU A 258 14.70 -6.69 8.84
N LEU A 259 15.62 -6.78 9.80
CA LEU A 259 16.60 -7.87 9.87
C LEU A 259 16.00 -9.19 10.40
N GLU A 260 14.92 -9.11 11.17
CA GLU A 260 14.19 -10.26 11.69
C GLU A 260 13.20 -10.86 10.68
N LEU A 261 12.81 -10.07 9.66
CA LEU A 261 11.97 -10.56 8.59
C LEU A 261 12.67 -11.71 7.83
N PRO A 262 11.96 -12.81 7.55
CA PRO A 262 12.54 -13.92 6.81
C PRO A 262 12.98 -13.44 5.41
N PRO A 263 14.14 -13.92 4.92
CA PRO A 263 14.58 -13.58 3.57
C PRO A 263 13.51 -14.00 2.56
N ASN A 264 13.32 -13.20 1.51
CA ASN A 264 12.29 -13.37 0.47
C ASN A 264 12.18 -14.78 -0.14
N SER A 265 13.20 -15.63 0.03
CA SER A 265 13.23 -17.02 -0.47
C SER A 265 12.70 -18.07 0.51
N ALA A 266 12.49 -17.76 1.80
CA ALA A 266 12.30 -18.78 2.84
C ALA A 266 10.83 -19.09 3.23
N VAL A 267 9.84 -18.28 2.85
CA VAL A 267 8.42 -18.50 3.26
C VAL A 267 7.62 -19.31 2.22
N ALA A 268 8.32 -20.03 1.33
CA ALA A 268 7.71 -21.00 0.42
C ALA A 268 7.69 -22.44 0.99
N THR A 269 8.12 -22.64 2.24
CA THR A 269 8.13 -23.98 2.85
C THR A 269 7.39 -23.94 4.18
N LEU A 270 6.04 -23.89 4.09
CA LEU A 270 5.22 -24.36 5.20
C LEU A 270 5.50 -25.86 5.37
N ALA A 271 5.88 -26.21 6.59
CA ALA A 271 6.22 -27.54 7.03
C ALA A 271 5.17 -28.58 6.58
N GLU A 272 5.62 -29.60 5.87
CA GLU A 272 4.93 -30.88 5.88
C GLU A 272 5.13 -31.50 7.28
N PRO A 273 4.06 -31.84 8.01
CA PRO A 273 4.18 -32.88 9.02
C PRO A 273 4.17 -34.22 8.28
N ASP A 274 5.19 -35.05 8.45
CA ASP A 274 4.95 -36.22 9.31
C ASP A 274 6.19 -37.08 9.52
N GLY A 275 6.25 -37.63 10.73
CA GLY A 275 7.13 -38.74 11.06
C GLY A 275 6.55 -40.07 10.60
N ALA A 276 7.48 -40.96 10.27
CA ALA A 276 7.47 -42.40 10.54
C ALA A 276 6.45 -43.34 9.84
N ALA A 277 7.03 -44.11 8.90
CA ALA A 277 7.01 -45.58 8.78
C ALA A 277 5.66 -46.31 8.51
N THR A 278 5.58 -47.09 7.42
CA THR A 278 6.01 -48.50 7.32
C THR A 278 5.78 -49.07 5.92
N ASP A 279 6.78 -49.81 5.44
CA ASP A 279 6.82 -51.09 4.71
C ASP A 279 5.75 -51.58 3.70
N GLU A 280 6.33 -52.32 2.76
CA GLU A 280 5.82 -53.43 1.93
C GLU A 280 5.39 -53.20 0.47
N ALA A 281 6.07 -53.99 -0.36
CA ALA A 281 6.08 -54.08 -1.81
C ALA A 281 4.78 -54.59 -2.43
N VAL A 282 4.49 -54.13 -3.65
CA VAL A 282 3.89 -54.98 -4.71
C VAL A 282 4.48 -54.59 -6.08
N GLU A 283 4.99 -55.61 -6.76
CA GLU A 283 5.46 -55.62 -8.15
C GLU A 283 4.36 -55.36 -9.19
N ALA A 284 4.81 -54.79 -10.32
CA ALA A 284 4.40 -55.08 -11.69
C ALA A 284 2.95 -54.82 -12.15
N ALA A 285 2.79 -53.79 -12.99
CA ALA A 285 2.03 -53.90 -14.24
C ALA A 285 2.49 -52.85 -15.25
N THR A 286 3.14 -53.33 -16.32
CA THR A 286 3.42 -52.63 -17.57
C THR A 286 2.11 -52.24 -18.28
N GLY A 287 2.02 -51.00 -18.78
CA GLY A 287 0.90 -50.56 -19.61
C GLY A 287 1.12 -49.18 -20.23
N ASP A 288 1.66 -49.18 -21.44
CA ASP A 288 1.28 -48.34 -22.59
C ASP A 288 1.12 -46.81 -22.37
N THR A 289 2.23 -46.07 -22.54
CA THR A 289 2.21 -44.61 -22.73
C THR A 289 2.16 -44.28 -24.21
N ALA A 290 0.98 -43.94 -24.71
CA ALA A 290 0.79 -43.20 -25.95
C ALA A 290 1.10 -41.72 -25.70
N ALA A 291 1.91 -41.13 -26.58
CA ALA A 291 2.26 -39.71 -26.57
C ALA A 291 1.05 -38.82 -26.92
N PRO A 292 0.86 -37.65 -26.28
CA PRO A 292 -0.05 -36.64 -26.79
C PRO A 292 0.56 -35.93 -28.00
N ASP A 293 -0.30 -35.72 -29.01
CA ASP A 293 -0.01 -35.11 -30.29
C ASP A 293 0.64 -33.72 -30.17
N ALA A 294 1.59 -33.47 -31.07
CA ALA A 294 2.22 -32.18 -31.27
C ALA A 294 1.21 -31.18 -31.83
N GLU A 295 1.04 -30.06 -31.14
CA GLU A 295 0.24 -28.93 -31.59
C GLU A 295 0.77 -28.38 -32.92
N ASP A 296 -0.17 -28.10 -33.84
CA ASP A 296 0.08 -27.64 -35.20
C ASP A 296 0.79 -26.27 -35.19
N PRO A 297 2.01 -26.15 -35.73
CA PRO A 297 2.73 -24.88 -35.76
C PRO A 297 1.98 -23.76 -36.51
N ALA A 298 0.99 -24.10 -37.35
CA ALA A 298 0.15 -23.13 -38.03
C ALA A 298 -0.90 -22.45 -37.11
N GLU A 299 -1.21 -23.04 -35.96
CA GLU A 299 -2.17 -22.47 -35.00
C GLU A 299 -1.50 -21.43 -34.08
N ILE A 300 -0.22 -21.63 -33.75
CA ILE A 300 0.60 -20.67 -32.98
C ILE A 300 0.85 -19.39 -33.79
N GLU A 301 1.06 -19.48 -35.11
CA GLU A 301 1.35 -18.31 -35.96
C GLU A 301 0.10 -17.45 -36.25
N ARG A 302 -1.12 -17.99 -36.15
CA ARG A 302 -2.35 -17.18 -36.20
C ARG A 302 -2.56 -16.35 -34.93
N MET A 303 -2.20 -16.90 -33.77
CA MET A 303 -2.38 -16.21 -32.49
C MET A 303 -1.49 -14.96 -32.38
N TYR A 304 -0.32 -14.94 -33.04
CA TYR A 304 0.58 -13.77 -33.06
C TYR A 304 0.28 -12.73 -34.14
N GLN A 305 -0.66 -12.98 -35.07
CA GLN A 305 -1.03 -12.00 -36.10
C GLN A 305 -2.23 -11.13 -35.71
N GLU A 306 -3.11 -11.57 -34.80
CA GLU A 306 -4.23 -10.73 -34.31
C GLU A 306 -3.79 -9.65 -33.31
N GLU A 307 -2.64 -9.83 -32.64
CA GLU A 307 -2.14 -8.85 -31.66
C GLU A 307 -1.41 -7.64 -32.31
N ARG A 308 -1.12 -7.68 -33.61
CA ARG A 308 -0.42 -6.58 -34.34
C ARG A 308 -1.34 -5.56 -35.00
N VAL A 309 -2.66 -5.70 -34.91
CA VAL A 309 -3.62 -4.82 -35.62
C VAL A 309 -4.14 -3.66 -34.74
N TYR A 310 -3.81 -3.62 -33.45
CA TYR A 310 -4.30 -2.57 -32.54
C TYR A 310 -3.36 -1.37 -32.34
N ASP A 311 -2.14 -1.37 -32.90
CA ASP A 311 -1.11 -0.36 -32.60
C ASP A 311 -0.91 0.73 -33.68
N GLU A 312 -1.71 0.76 -34.76
CA GLU A 312 -1.41 1.63 -35.92
C GLU A 312 -2.52 2.62 -36.34
N ALA A 313 -3.46 2.96 -35.44
CA ALA A 313 -4.36 4.08 -35.70
C ALA A 313 -4.84 4.70 -34.40
N HIS A 314 -4.16 5.76 -33.93
CA HIS A 314 -4.73 6.90 -33.18
C HIS A 314 -3.67 8.03 -33.19
N GLU A 315 -3.59 8.75 -34.31
CA GLU A 315 -3.03 10.11 -34.31
C GLU A 315 -4.01 10.99 -33.50
N VAL A 316 -3.50 11.61 -32.43
CA VAL A 316 -4.25 12.52 -31.57
C VAL A 316 -4.24 13.91 -32.23
N PRO A 317 -5.40 14.58 -32.44
CA PRO A 317 -5.44 15.96 -32.87
C PRO A 317 -4.91 16.88 -31.76
N GLU A 318 -4.15 17.91 -32.14
CA GLU A 318 -3.80 19.02 -31.26
C GLU A 318 -5.08 19.85 -30.99
N ASP A 319 -5.66 19.71 -29.79
CA ASP A 319 -6.79 20.55 -29.36
C ASP A 319 -6.32 21.81 -28.63
N GLU A 320 -6.99 22.90 -28.98
CA GLU A 320 -6.86 24.26 -28.46
C GLU A 320 -7.24 24.33 -26.97
N PRO A 321 -6.76 25.33 -26.20
CA PRO A 321 -7.09 25.46 -24.79
C PRO A 321 -8.56 25.87 -24.58
N ASP A 322 -9.34 24.98 -23.98
CA ASP A 322 -10.67 25.28 -23.45
C ASP A 322 -10.56 26.09 -22.14
N ASP A 323 -11.25 27.24 -22.12
CA ASP A 323 -11.56 28.04 -20.93
C ASP A 323 -12.66 27.31 -20.12
N ASP A 324 -12.27 26.36 -19.26
CA ASP A 324 -13.19 25.73 -18.32
C ASP A 324 -13.33 26.57 -17.04
N GLU A 325 -14.52 27.16 -16.86
CA GLU A 325 -14.96 27.64 -15.54
C GLU A 325 -15.00 26.45 -14.55
N PRO A 326 -14.53 26.63 -13.30
CA PRO A 326 -14.44 25.53 -12.34
C PRO A 326 -15.82 24.97 -11.98
N ASP A 327 -15.92 23.64 -11.97
CA ASP A 327 -17.10 22.86 -11.59
C ASP A 327 -17.78 23.40 -10.32
N GLU A 328 -19.09 23.69 -10.40
CA GLU A 328 -19.92 24.20 -9.30
C GLU A 328 -19.88 23.31 -8.04
N ASP A 329 -19.52 22.03 -8.20
CA ASP A 329 -19.37 21.08 -7.10
C ASP A 329 -18.12 21.37 -6.23
N VAL A 330 -17.03 21.91 -6.81
CA VAL A 330 -15.81 22.31 -6.08
C VAL A 330 -16.06 23.61 -5.32
N GLU A 331 -16.81 24.55 -5.90
CA GLU A 331 -17.25 25.77 -5.21
C GLU A 331 -18.14 25.46 -4.01
N ARG A 332 -18.99 24.43 -4.10
CA ARG A 332 -19.86 24.01 -2.99
C ARG A 332 -19.06 23.42 -1.82
N GLU A 333 -18.09 22.55 -2.08
CA GLU A 333 -17.22 21.99 -1.01
C GLU A 333 -16.38 23.08 -0.32
N LEU A 334 -15.85 24.04 -1.08
CA LEU A 334 -15.10 25.17 -0.52
C LEU A 334 -15.96 26.10 0.34
N ARG A 335 -17.25 26.23 0.03
CA ARG A 335 -18.21 27.04 0.80
C ARG A 335 -18.59 26.37 2.12
N GLU A 336 -18.74 25.05 2.15
CA GLU A 336 -18.96 24.29 3.41
C GLU A 336 -17.73 24.33 4.33
N PHE A 337 -16.52 24.24 3.78
CA PHE A 337 -15.30 24.32 4.59
C PHE A 337 -15.10 25.69 5.26
N ARG A 338 -15.48 26.79 4.60
CA ARG A 338 -15.42 28.14 5.19
C ARG A 338 -16.45 28.35 6.30
N ALA A 339 -17.64 27.76 6.20
CA ALA A 339 -18.68 27.86 7.24
C ALA A 339 -18.27 27.17 8.56
N ILE A 340 -17.49 26.09 8.49
CA ILE A 340 -16.99 25.39 9.68
C ILE A 340 -15.92 26.21 10.41
N ALA A 341 -15.09 26.96 9.67
CA ALA A 341 -14.07 27.82 10.26
C ALA A 341 -14.67 29.01 11.04
N ASP A 342 -15.77 29.59 10.57
CA ASP A 342 -16.42 30.74 11.22
C ASP A 342 -17.22 30.37 12.49
N THR A 343 -17.48 29.08 12.74
CA THR A 343 -18.29 28.64 13.90
C THR A 343 -17.42 28.24 15.12
N ALA A 344 -16.09 28.21 14.97
CA ALA A 344 -15.18 27.88 16.06
C ALA A 344 -14.95 29.09 16.98
N HIS A 345 -15.94 29.38 17.84
CA HIS A 345 -15.79 30.34 18.92
C HIS A 345 -14.78 29.79 19.95
N LEU A 346 -13.53 30.25 19.88
CA LEU A 346 -12.49 29.91 20.84
C LEU A 346 -12.88 30.46 22.23
N PRO A 347 -12.80 29.66 23.30
CA PRO A 347 -13.07 30.15 24.65
C PRO A 347 -12.03 31.20 25.06
N GLU A 348 -12.51 32.35 25.55
CA GLU A 348 -11.67 33.40 26.11
C GLU A 348 -10.81 32.84 27.24
N LEU A 349 -9.49 32.93 27.10
CA LEU A 349 -8.56 32.60 28.17
C LEU A 349 -8.73 33.62 29.31
N PRO A 350 -8.71 33.18 30.58
CA PRO A 350 -8.85 34.08 31.71
C PRO A 350 -7.69 35.07 31.74
N SER A 351 -8.05 36.35 31.74
CA SER A 351 -7.16 37.51 31.93
C SER A 351 -6.25 37.29 33.15
N ALA A 352 -4.94 37.31 32.92
CA ALA A 352 -3.96 37.25 33.99
C ALA A 352 -4.09 38.50 34.86
N GLY A 353 -4.41 38.27 36.13
CA GLY A 353 -4.61 39.30 37.13
C GLY A 353 -3.41 40.22 37.30
N ASP A 354 -3.72 41.49 37.24
CA ASP A 354 -2.98 42.63 37.80
C ASP A 354 -2.43 42.30 39.20
N THR A 355 -1.11 42.09 39.30
CA THR A 355 -0.40 42.04 40.59
C THR A 355 0.10 43.45 40.90
N GLY A 356 -0.75 44.19 41.60
CA GLY A 356 -0.43 45.51 42.12
C GLY A 356 0.68 45.53 43.17
N ASP A 357 1.24 46.72 43.29
CA ASP A 357 1.89 47.39 44.43
C ASP A 357 2.64 46.54 45.47
N GLY A 358 3.94 46.85 45.54
CA GLY A 358 4.79 46.60 46.71
C GLY A 358 5.73 47.78 46.92
N ASP A 359 5.21 48.86 47.52
CA ASP A 359 5.99 49.75 48.37
C ASP A 359 6.52 48.92 49.57
N ASP A 360 7.81 48.98 49.84
CA ASP A 360 8.32 48.90 51.22
C ASP A 360 9.74 49.46 51.32
N ASP A 361 9.89 50.32 52.32
CA ASP A 361 11.08 51.08 52.75
C ASP A 361 12.35 50.23 52.96
N LYS A 362 13.50 50.75 52.50
CA LYS A 362 14.69 51.05 53.32
C LYS A 362 15.85 51.68 52.57
#